data_AF-A0A4V3T8Y6-F1
#
_entry.id   AF-A0A4V3T8Y6-F1
#
_cell.length_a   1.000
_cell.length_b   1.000
_cell.length_c   1.000
_cell.angle_alpha   90.00
_cell.angle_beta   90.00
_cell.angle_gamma   90.00
#
_symmetry.space_group_name_H-M   'P 1'
#
loop_
_entity.id
_entity.type
_entity.pdbx_description
1 polymer ?
#
loop_
_entity_poly.entity_id
_entity_poly.type
_entity_poly.pdbx_seq_one_letter_code
_entity_poly.pdbx_strand_id
1 'polypeptide(L)'
;MPVHALAHSPLSPTVVRELLAMPALPAVPEEEFDEYSEKELGWAYTSLVCDAVLTRHHHVLWYEGDPLGDPGSTLILTFGEAYPVNPPDPEEYGHDALVALVGKWAALPGWDLLREPDEAECEAVLDRAAEVVTGELGPPLRVLRSNDWLGMGPHLRCRIWRRGEHGVVLAPREDGGPYGYLTHLVLTVHPWPADEELPASDEDCLRWVRDRIIL
;
A
#
# COMPACT_ATOMS: atom_id res chain seq x y z
N MET A 1 -17.37 2.51 -8.73
CA MET A 1 -17.84 3.65 -7.90
C MET A 1 -17.11 4.92 -8.32
N PRO A 2 -17.69 6.13 -8.22
CA PRO A 2 -16.92 7.35 -8.48
C PRO A 2 -15.84 7.53 -7.41
N VAL A 3 -14.67 7.99 -7.84
CA VAL A 3 -13.55 8.39 -6.98
C VAL A 3 -13.37 9.89 -7.20
N HIS A 4 -13.39 10.71 -6.15
CA HIS A 4 -13.31 12.17 -6.28
C HIS A 4 -11.89 12.64 -6.62
N ALA A 5 -10.89 11.97 -6.07
CA ALA A 5 -9.48 12.27 -6.33
C ALA A 5 -8.63 11.02 -6.10
N LEU A 6 -7.56 10.89 -6.89
CA LEU A 6 -6.52 9.89 -6.73
C LEU A 6 -5.17 10.56 -6.88
N ALA A 7 -4.36 10.57 -5.83
CA ALA A 7 -2.94 10.86 -5.95
C ALA A 7 -2.18 9.53 -6.09
N HIS A 8 -1.20 9.43 -6.97
CA HIS A 8 -0.39 8.21 -7.09
C HIS A 8 1.03 8.48 -7.55
N SER A 9 1.96 7.62 -7.14
CA SER A 9 3.33 7.56 -7.65
C SER A 9 3.61 6.17 -8.23
N PRO A 10 4.08 6.05 -9.48
CA PRO A 10 4.37 4.74 -10.07
C PRO A 10 5.41 3.95 -9.26
N LEU A 11 5.19 2.65 -9.10
CA LEU A 11 6.24 1.74 -8.63
C LEU A 11 7.30 1.56 -9.72
N SER A 12 8.55 1.38 -9.30
CA SER A 12 9.65 1.02 -10.19
C SER A 12 10.27 -0.32 -9.79
N PRO A 13 10.97 -1.02 -10.70
CA PRO A 13 11.69 -2.25 -10.37
C PRO A 13 12.66 -2.08 -9.19
N THR A 14 13.29 -0.92 -9.08
CA THR A 14 14.20 -0.60 -7.97
C THR A 14 13.46 -0.52 -6.64
N VAL A 15 12.33 0.19 -6.59
CA VAL A 15 11.50 0.33 -5.39
C VAL A 15 11.00 -1.03 -4.91
N VAL A 16 10.49 -1.85 -5.83
CA VAL A 16 10.00 -3.20 -5.50
C VAL A 16 11.13 -4.09 -4.97
N ARG A 17 12.30 -4.10 -5.62
CA ARG A 17 13.45 -4.89 -5.13
C ARG A 17 13.94 -4.44 -3.77
N GLU A 18 13.98 -3.13 -3.51
CA GLU A 18 14.35 -2.60 -2.20
C GLU A 18 13.38 -3.08 -1.12
N LEU A 19 12.07 -2.93 -1.33
CA LEU A 19 11.04 -3.40 -0.40
C LEU A 19 11.15 -4.90 -0.14
N LEU A 20 11.35 -5.72 -1.18
CA LEU A 20 11.48 -7.17 -1.04
C LEU A 20 12.78 -7.60 -0.32
N ALA A 21 13.81 -6.78 -0.35
CA ALA A 21 15.10 -7.09 0.28
C ALA A 21 15.12 -6.74 1.79
N MET A 22 14.31 -5.79 2.21
CA MET A 22 14.28 -5.22 3.57
C MET A 22 14.29 -6.25 4.71
N PRO A 23 13.43 -7.31 4.70
CA PRO A 23 13.42 -8.31 5.78
C PRO A 23 14.73 -9.12 5.90
N ALA A 24 15.59 -9.08 4.89
CA ALA A 24 16.88 -9.80 4.86
C ALA A 24 18.09 -8.86 4.95
N LEU A 25 17.89 -7.55 5.09
CA LEU A 25 18.97 -6.60 5.33
C LEU A 25 19.58 -6.77 6.72
N PRO A 26 20.77 -6.23 7.01
CA PRO A 26 21.26 -6.17 8.38
C PRO A 26 20.28 -5.41 9.27
N ALA A 27 19.94 -5.98 10.43
CA ALA A 27 19.14 -5.29 11.43
C ALA A 27 19.88 -4.07 11.97
N VAL A 28 19.12 -3.01 12.25
CA VAL A 28 19.62 -1.76 12.83
C VAL A 28 18.97 -1.60 14.20
N PRO A 29 19.74 -1.35 15.28
CA PRO A 29 19.16 -1.11 16.60
C PRO A 29 18.16 0.06 16.57
N GLU A 30 17.06 -0.07 17.30
CA GLU A 30 15.99 0.95 17.37
C GLU A 30 16.55 2.35 17.70
N GLU A 31 17.53 2.43 18.61
CA GLU A 31 18.16 3.69 19.04
C GLU A 31 19.01 4.36 17.95
N GLU A 32 19.43 3.62 16.91
CA GLU A 32 20.22 4.12 15.77
C GLU A 32 19.36 4.27 14.50
N PHE A 33 18.12 3.78 14.51
CA PHE A 33 17.31 3.60 13.31
C PHE A 33 17.00 4.93 12.59
N ASP A 34 16.61 5.96 13.34
CA ASP A 34 16.29 7.27 12.75
C ASP A 34 17.51 7.88 12.05
N GLU A 35 18.66 7.89 12.71
CA GLU A 35 19.90 8.42 12.14
C GLU A 35 20.37 7.59 10.93
N TYR A 36 20.27 6.26 11.02
CA TYR A 36 20.64 5.37 9.93
C TYR A 36 19.72 5.55 8.71
N SER A 37 18.40 5.58 8.93
CA SER A 37 17.43 5.70 7.86
C SER A 37 17.57 7.03 7.11
N GLU A 38 17.84 8.13 7.80
CA GLU A 38 18.11 9.43 7.18
C GLU A 38 19.42 9.41 6.37
N LYS A 39 20.52 8.94 6.97
CA LYS A 39 21.86 9.05 6.36
C LYS A 39 22.13 8.02 5.28
N GLU A 40 21.77 6.76 5.52
CA GLU A 40 22.15 5.63 4.69
C GLU A 40 21.05 5.27 3.68
N LEU A 41 19.78 5.42 4.07
CA LEU A 41 18.64 5.10 3.21
C LEU A 41 18.03 6.32 2.53
N GLY A 42 18.34 7.53 3.00
CA GLY A 42 17.76 8.77 2.50
C GLY A 42 16.27 8.89 2.83
N TRP A 43 15.85 8.31 3.95
CA TRP A 43 14.46 8.34 4.41
C TRP A 43 14.20 9.58 5.26
N ALA A 44 12.95 10.02 5.30
CA ALA A 44 12.53 11.12 6.15
C ALA A 44 11.21 10.79 6.82
N TYR A 45 11.02 11.21 8.06
CA TYR A 45 9.73 11.08 8.72
C TYR A 45 8.61 11.79 7.93
N THR A 46 7.42 11.18 7.89
CA THR A 46 6.22 11.80 7.31
C THR A 46 4.98 11.48 8.15
N SER A 47 4.02 12.41 8.14
CA SER A 47 2.72 12.25 8.81
C SER A 47 1.56 12.09 7.83
N LEU A 48 1.85 11.74 6.57
CA LEU A 48 0.81 11.43 5.57
C LEU A 48 0.03 10.16 5.92
N VAL A 49 0.70 9.22 6.60
CA VAL A 49 0.13 8.07 7.28
C VAL A 49 0.74 8.07 8.69
N CYS A 50 0.01 7.58 9.69
CA CYS A 50 0.52 7.50 11.07
C CYS A 50 1.82 6.68 11.11
N ASP A 51 2.84 7.24 11.76
CA ASP A 51 4.15 6.60 12.00
C ASP A 51 4.79 5.99 10.74
N ALA A 52 4.95 6.84 9.72
CA ALA A 52 5.48 6.46 8.42
C ALA A 52 6.78 7.20 8.07
N VAL A 53 7.49 6.66 7.08
CA VAL A 53 8.67 7.26 6.49
C VAL A 53 8.46 7.47 4.99
N LEU A 54 8.93 8.60 4.49
CA LEU A 54 9.10 8.86 3.08
C LEU A 54 10.42 8.26 2.64
N THR A 55 10.37 7.28 1.75
CA THR A 55 11.58 6.67 1.17
C THR A 55 12.32 7.64 0.25
N ARG A 56 13.57 7.35 -0.10
CA ARG A 56 14.34 8.11 -1.11
C ARG A 56 13.69 8.18 -2.49
N HIS A 57 12.74 7.29 -2.77
CA HIS A 57 11.97 7.24 -4.02
C HIS A 57 10.61 7.94 -3.87
N HIS A 58 10.38 8.62 -2.74
CA HIS A 58 9.18 9.38 -2.41
C HIS A 58 7.89 8.57 -2.29
N HIS A 59 7.99 7.27 -2.09
CA HIS A 59 6.88 6.43 -1.61
C HIS A 59 6.79 6.48 -0.09
N VAL A 60 5.58 6.33 0.45
CA VAL A 60 5.34 6.32 1.90
C VAL A 60 5.36 4.88 2.39
N LEU A 61 6.32 4.55 3.24
CA LEU A 61 6.50 3.25 3.86
C LEU A 61 6.10 3.34 5.33
N TRP A 62 5.37 2.34 5.78
CA TRP A 62 5.01 2.12 7.17
C TRP A 62 5.05 0.62 7.44
N TYR A 63 5.23 0.24 8.69
CA TYR A 63 5.62 -1.13 9.02
C TYR A 63 5.17 -1.53 10.42
N GLU A 64 4.98 -2.83 10.59
CA GLU A 64 4.78 -3.48 11.88
C GLU A 64 5.99 -4.35 12.17
N GLY A 65 6.70 -4.07 13.27
CA GLY A 65 8.00 -4.67 13.58
C GLY A 65 9.18 -3.81 13.11
N ASP A 66 10.36 -4.41 12.97
CA ASP A 66 11.57 -3.74 12.52
C ASP A 66 11.71 -3.82 10.99
N PRO A 67 11.71 -2.68 10.28
CA PRO A 67 11.64 -2.70 8.82
C PRO A 67 12.89 -3.25 8.13
N LEU A 68 14.00 -3.42 8.87
CA LEU A 68 15.27 -3.91 8.36
C LEU A 68 15.70 -5.15 9.14
N GLY A 69 15.91 -6.25 8.42
CA GLY A 69 16.51 -7.46 8.99
C GLY A 69 15.63 -8.28 9.93
N ASP A 70 14.35 -7.93 10.07
CA ASP A 70 13.37 -8.78 10.74
C ASP A 70 12.48 -9.49 9.71
N PRO A 71 12.60 -10.83 9.56
CA PRO A 71 11.73 -11.60 8.69
C PRO A 71 10.28 -11.67 9.18
N GLY A 72 10.01 -11.32 10.44
CA GLY A 72 8.69 -11.26 11.06
C GLY A 72 7.93 -9.94 10.85
N SER A 73 8.54 -8.97 10.18
CA SER A 73 7.94 -7.66 9.96
C SER A 73 6.98 -7.62 8.78
N THR A 74 5.92 -6.82 8.93
CA THR A 74 5.03 -6.44 7.83
C THR A 74 5.46 -5.08 7.30
N LEU A 75 5.77 -5.01 6.00
CA LEU A 75 6.17 -3.76 5.33
C LEU A 75 5.06 -3.34 4.37
N ILE A 76 4.64 -2.09 4.45
CA ILE A 76 3.47 -1.60 3.72
C ILE A 76 3.89 -0.35 2.96
N LEU A 77 3.99 -0.45 1.64
CA LEU A 77 4.40 0.66 0.79
C LEU A 77 3.17 1.28 0.11
N THR A 78 2.77 2.46 0.55
CA THR A 78 1.69 3.24 -0.07
C THR A 78 2.24 3.99 -1.29
N PHE A 79 1.62 3.73 -2.44
CA PHE A 79 1.97 4.34 -3.73
C PHE A 79 0.77 5.02 -4.40
N GLY A 80 -0.40 4.97 -3.77
CA GLY A 80 -1.56 5.74 -4.17
C GLY A 80 -2.46 6.06 -2.98
N GLU A 81 -3.21 7.14 -3.10
CA GLU A 81 -4.22 7.58 -2.14
C GLU A 81 -5.47 8.01 -2.89
N ALA A 82 -6.59 7.35 -2.60
CA ALA A 82 -7.87 7.60 -3.24
C ALA A 82 -8.90 8.11 -2.22
N TYR A 83 -9.73 9.05 -2.66
CA TYR A 83 -10.96 9.42 -1.97
C TYR A 83 -12.18 8.87 -2.73
N PRO A 84 -12.66 7.65 -2.40
CA PRO A 84 -13.91 7.08 -2.94
C PRO A 84 -15.16 7.78 -2.39
N VAL A 85 -16.28 7.66 -3.12
CA VAL A 85 -17.46 8.50 -2.89
C VAL A 85 -18.72 7.69 -2.64
N ASN A 86 -19.10 7.64 -1.37
CA ASN A 86 -20.44 8.01 -0.89
C ASN A 86 -20.38 8.06 0.65
N PRO A 87 -19.63 9.00 1.26
CA PRO A 87 -19.75 9.18 2.70
C PRO A 87 -21.23 9.47 3.03
N PRO A 88 -21.78 8.94 4.13
CA PRO A 88 -23.20 9.12 4.48
C PRO A 88 -23.66 10.59 4.52
N ASP A 89 -22.74 11.53 4.79
CA ASP A 89 -22.96 12.98 4.73
C ASP A 89 -21.70 13.77 4.23
N PRO A 90 -21.65 14.22 2.97
CA PRO A 90 -20.50 14.94 2.41
C PRO A 90 -20.16 16.28 3.08
N GLU A 91 -21.14 16.97 3.70
CA GLU A 91 -20.93 18.25 4.39
C GLU A 91 -20.38 18.06 5.80
N GLU A 92 -20.80 16.98 6.49
CA GLU A 92 -20.28 16.61 7.81
C GLU A 92 -18.83 16.07 7.74
N TYR A 93 -18.47 15.40 6.64
CA TYR A 93 -17.17 14.73 6.49
C TYR A 93 -16.10 15.52 5.71
N GLY A 94 -16.40 16.77 5.34
CA GLY A 94 -15.38 17.72 4.89
C GLY A 94 -14.73 17.37 3.57
N HIS A 95 -15.53 17.25 2.49
CA HIS A 95 -15.03 17.05 1.12
C HIS A 95 -13.79 17.90 0.79
N ASP A 96 -13.84 19.21 1.08
CA ASP A 96 -12.73 20.13 0.83
C ASP A 96 -11.46 19.75 1.61
N ALA A 97 -11.62 19.24 2.84
CA ALA A 97 -10.50 18.79 3.67
C ALA A 97 -9.86 17.50 3.12
N LEU A 98 -10.68 16.55 2.64
CA LEU A 98 -10.19 15.32 2.01
C LEU A 98 -9.51 15.60 0.67
N VAL A 99 -10.08 16.48 -0.17
CA VAL A 99 -9.42 16.94 -1.40
C VAL A 99 -8.11 17.64 -1.09
N ALA A 100 -8.07 18.49 -0.06
CA ALA A 100 -6.83 19.12 0.38
C ALA A 100 -5.79 18.11 0.87
N LEU A 101 -6.21 17.03 1.54
CA LEU A 101 -5.33 15.94 1.98
C LEU A 101 -4.74 15.16 0.79
N VAL A 102 -5.56 14.76 -0.19
CA VAL A 102 -5.05 14.15 -1.43
C VAL A 102 -4.10 15.11 -2.16
N GLY A 103 -4.36 16.42 -2.09
CA GLY A 103 -3.44 17.45 -2.58
C GLY A 103 -2.07 17.46 -1.91
N LYS A 104 -1.95 17.07 -0.63
CA LYS A 104 -0.66 16.94 0.06
C LYS A 104 0.17 15.77 -0.50
N TRP A 105 -0.48 14.65 -0.81
CA TRP A 105 0.17 13.52 -1.48
C TRP A 105 0.70 13.93 -2.85
N ALA A 106 -0.12 14.61 -3.65
CA ALA A 106 0.27 15.10 -4.97
C ALA A 106 1.36 16.20 -4.95
N ALA A 107 1.66 16.78 -3.79
CA ALA A 107 2.77 17.73 -3.64
C ALA A 107 4.14 17.03 -3.47
N LEU A 108 4.16 15.72 -3.22
CA LEU A 108 5.39 14.94 -3.16
C LEU A 108 6.01 14.78 -4.56
N PRO A 109 7.36 14.75 -4.68
CA PRO A 109 7.99 14.51 -5.97
C PRO A 109 7.60 13.15 -6.56
N GLY A 110 7.26 13.12 -7.85
CA GLY A 110 6.89 11.90 -8.57
C GLY A 110 5.44 11.44 -8.38
N TRP A 111 4.63 12.18 -7.61
CA TRP A 111 3.20 11.94 -7.47
C TRP A 111 2.39 12.77 -8.47
N ASP A 112 1.40 12.14 -9.09
CA ASP A 112 0.43 12.76 -9.98
C ASP A 112 -0.96 12.77 -9.32
N LEU A 113 -1.77 13.79 -9.64
CA LEU A 113 -3.16 13.91 -9.19
C LEU A 113 -4.13 13.70 -10.36
N LEU A 114 -5.01 12.72 -10.23
CA LEU A 114 -6.21 12.59 -11.04
C LEU A 114 -7.40 13.17 -10.29
N ARG A 115 -8.19 14.00 -10.98
CA ARG A 115 -9.43 14.56 -10.46
C ARG A 115 -10.60 13.82 -11.07
N GLU A 116 -11.51 13.39 -10.20
CA GLU A 116 -12.69 12.60 -10.57
C GLU A 116 -12.38 11.37 -11.44
N PRO A 117 -11.33 10.58 -11.14
CA PRO A 117 -11.01 9.42 -11.95
C PRO A 117 -12.14 8.39 -11.92
N ASP A 118 -12.34 7.72 -13.04
CA ASP A 118 -13.21 6.56 -13.08
C ASP A 118 -12.53 5.30 -12.52
N GLU A 119 -13.32 4.24 -12.33
CA GLU A 119 -12.81 2.98 -11.78
C GLU A 119 -11.74 2.32 -12.67
N ALA A 120 -11.80 2.53 -13.99
CA ALA A 120 -10.83 1.99 -14.93
C ALA A 120 -9.48 2.70 -14.81
N GLU A 121 -9.48 4.01 -14.55
CA GLU A 121 -8.27 4.79 -14.27
C GLU A 121 -7.61 4.35 -12.95
N CYS A 122 -8.39 4.10 -11.91
CA CYS A 122 -7.90 3.53 -10.65
C CYS A 122 -7.31 2.12 -10.87
N GLU A 123 -8.01 1.25 -11.60
CA GLU A 123 -7.52 -0.09 -11.96
C GLU A 123 -6.23 -0.02 -12.79
N ALA A 124 -6.10 0.95 -13.71
CA ALA A 124 -4.91 1.12 -14.51
C ALA A 124 -3.67 1.48 -13.67
N VAL A 125 -3.85 2.21 -12.56
CA VAL A 125 -2.76 2.48 -11.60
C VAL A 125 -2.29 1.19 -10.94
N LEU A 126 -3.22 0.34 -10.47
CA LEU A 126 -2.90 -0.97 -9.90
C LEU A 126 -2.29 -1.93 -10.94
N ASP A 127 -2.76 -1.91 -12.18
CA ASP A 127 -2.23 -2.76 -13.25
C ASP A 127 -0.78 -2.42 -13.56
N ARG A 128 -0.44 -1.13 -13.66
CA ARG A 128 0.96 -0.70 -13.85
C ARG A 128 1.86 -1.13 -12.68
N ALA A 129 1.38 -1.00 -11.45
CA ALA A 129 2.11 -1.49 -10.28
C ALA A 129 2.28 -3.03 -10.32
N ALA A 130 1.23 -3.76 -10.70
CA ALA A 130 1.26 -5.21 -10.82
C ALA A 130 2.23 -5.71 -11.90
N GLU A 131 2.35 -5.00 -13.03
CA GLU A 131 3.32 -5.30 -14.08
C GLU A 131 4.76 -5.24 -13.55
N VAL A 132 5.08 -4.23 -12.75
CA VAL A 132 6.41 -4.09 -12.13
C VAL A 132 6.69 -5.24 -11.16
N VAL A 133 5.74 -5.55 -10.27
CA VAL A 133 5.88 -6.67 -9.32
C VAL A 133 6.00 -8.01 -10.05
N THR A 134 5.22 -8.19 -11.12
CA THR A 134 5.28 -9.39 -11.97
C THR A 134 6.62 -9.53 -12.68
N GLY A 135 7.24 -8.42 -13.07
CA GLY A 135 8.60 -8.41 -13.62
C GLY A 135 9.65 -8.95 -12.64
N GLU A 136 9.46 -8.74 -11.34
CA GLU A 136 10.38 -9.18 -10.27
C GLU A 136 10.07 -10.59 -9.74
N LEU A 137 8.79 -10.98 -9.67
CA LEU A 137 8.34 -12.20 -9.01
C LEU A 137 7.74 -13.26 -9.95
N GLY A 138 7.49 -12.92 -11.22
CA GLY A 138 6.67 -13.73 -12.12
C GLY A 138 5.16 -13.53 -11.88
N PRO A 139 4.30 -14.36 -12.49
CA PRO A 139 2.86 -14.18 -12.41
C PRO A 139 2.33 -14.33 -10.98
N PRO A 140 1.24 -13.62 -10.61
CA PRO A 140 0.62 -13.77 -9.30
C PRO A 140 0.06 -15.18 -9.10
N LEU A 141 0.10 -15.64 -7.85
CA LEU A 141 -0.55 -16.88 -7.42
C LEU A 141 -2.08 -16.76 -7.48
N ARG A 142 -2.61 -15.58 -7.18
CA ARG A 142 -4.04 -15.28 -7.21
C ARG A 142 -4.30 -13.84 -7.64
N VAL A 143 -5.37 -13.65 -8.40
CA VAL A 143 -5.94 -12.34 -8.71
C VAL A 143 -7.38 -12.36 -8.23
N LEU A 144 -7.69 -11.47 -7.31
CA LEU A 144 -8.99 -11.33 -6.65
C LEU A 144 -9.56 -9.96 -6.98
N ARG A 145 -10.87 -9.79 -6.92
CA ARG A 145 -11.49 -8.45 -6.93
C ARG A 145 -12.03 -8.18 -5.55
N SER A 146 -11.68 -7.05 -4.94
CA SER A 146 -12.33 -6.65 -3.70
C SER A 146 -13.80 -6.40 -4.00
N ASN A 147 -14.67 -7.18 -3.36
CA ASN A 147 -16.08 -6.88 -3.20
C ASN A 147 -16.24 -6.10 -1.88
N ASP A 148 -17.48 -5.87 -1.44
CA ASP A 148 -17.91 -5.03 -0.29
C ASP A 148 -17.21 -5.28 1.06
N TRP A 149 -16.27 -6.23 1.14
CA TRP A 149 -15.54 -6.64 2.34
C TRP A 149 -14.35 -5.73 2.71
N LEU A 150 -13.89 -4.84 1.82
CA LEU A 150 -12.86 -3.84 2.10
C LEU A 150 -13.48 -2.43 2.32
N GLY A 151 -14.70 -2.38 2.83
CA GLY A 151 -15.43 -1.18 3.24
C GLY A 151 -15.77 -0.20 2.10
N MET A 152 -15.72 1.10 2.37
CA MET A 152 -16.14 2.20 1.48
C MET A 152 -15.19 2.44 0.29
N GLY A 153 -14.12 1.65 0.19
CA GLY A 153 -13.13 1.69 -0.89
C GLY A 153 -13.64 1.25 -2.26
N PRO A 154 -13.01 1.69 -3.37
CA PRO A 154 -13.33 1.21 -4.70
C PRO A 154 -13.10 -0.31 -4.83
N HIS A 155 -13.97 -1.00 -5.58
CA HIS A 155 -13.93 -2.45 -5.81
C HIS A 155 -12.81 -2.87 -6.77
N LEU A 156 -11.57 -2.65 -6.35
CA LEU A 156 -10.37 -2.84 -7.15
C LEU A 156 -9.76 -4.24 -6.99
N ARG A 157 -8.94 -4.66 -7.96
CA ARG A 157 -8.24 -5.95 -7.90
C ARG A 157 -7.14 -6.00 -6.83
N CYS A 158 -7.13 -7.11 -6.11
CA CYS A 158 -6.02 -7.57 -5.26
C CYS A 158 -5.21 -8.64 -6.01
N ARG A 159 -3.89 -8.61 -5.85
CA ARG A 159 -2.99 -9.62 -6.42
C ARG A 159 -2.01 -10.11 -5.38
N ILE A 160 -1.80 -11.42 -5.38
CA ILE A 160 -0.99 -12.10 -4.38
C ILE A 160 0.15 -12.83 -5.07
N TRP A 161 1.36 -12.58 -4.62
CA TRP A 161 2.56 -13.34 -4.94
C TRP A 161 3.16 -13.92 -3.66
N ARG A 162 4.15 -14.77 -3.84
CA ARG A 162 4.98 -15.29 -2.76
C ARG A 162 6.44 -15.17 -3.14
N ARG A 163 7.28 -14.83 -2.17
CA ARG A 163 8.74 -14.84 -2.28
C ARG A 163 9.32 -15.50 -1.04
N GLY A 164 9.63 -16.79 -1.13
CA GLY A 164 10.10 -17.57 0.03
C GLY A 164 9.04 -17.60 1.14
N GLU A 165 9.45 -17.17 2.34
CA GLU A 165 8.64 -17.09 3.56
C GLU A 165 7.83 -15.79 3.65
N HIS A 166 7.66 -15.06 2.54
CA HIS A 166 6.91 -13.80 2.52
C HIS A 166 5.82 -13.81 1.45
N GLY A 167 4.65 -13.33 1.83
CA GLY A 167 3.59 -12.92 0.93
C GLY A 167 3.81 -11.52 0.44
N VAL A 168 3.50 -11.29 -0.84
CA VAL A 168 3.56 -9.96 -1.45
C VAL A 168 2.17 -9.69 -1.99
N VAL A 169 1.51 -8.65 -1.49
CA VAL A 169 0.12 -8.35 -1.82
C VAL A 169 0.02 -6.93 -2.35
N LEU A 170 -0.56 -6.78 -3.53
CA LEU A 170 -0.91 -5.49 -4.12
C LEU A 170 -2.42 -5.32 -4.07
N ALA A 171 -2.91 -4.32 -3.35
CA ALA A 171 -4.34 -4.16 -3.11
C ALA A 171 -4.72 -2.74 -2.64
N PRO A 172 -6.01 -2.37 -2.73
CA PRO A 172 -6.55 -1.27 -1.95
C PRO A 172 -6.59 -1.62 -0.44
N ARG A 173 -6.34 -0.63 0.41
CA ARG A 173 -6.42 -0.69 1.88
C ARG A 173 -7.19 0.52 2.38
N GLU A 174 -8.21 0.32 3.21
CA GLU A 174 -8.87 1.45 3.88
C GLU A 174 -7.93 2.13 4.87
N ASP A 175 -8.03 3.46 4.95
CA ASP A 175 -7.42 4.21 6.02
C ASP A 175 -8.25 4.01 7.31
N GLY A 176 -7.69 3.27 8.26
CA GLY A 176 -8.26 3.08 9.61
C GLY A 176 -8.12 4.31 10.51
N GLY A 177 -7.55 5.40 10.00
CA GLY A 177 -7.40 6.68 10.68
C GLY A 177 -8.73 7.41 10.92
N PRO A 178 -8.68 8.61 11.53
CA PRO A 178 -9.88 9.37 11.93
C PRO A 178 -10.78 9.75 10.76
N TYR A 179 -10.28 9.63 9.52
CA TYR A 179 -11.00 9.99 8.31
C TYR A 179 -11.73 8.82 7.65
N GLY A 180 -11.44 7.54 7.96
CA GLY A 180 -12.26 6.34 7.62
C GLY A 180 -12.79 6.15 6.17
N TYR A 181 -12.47 7.06 5.25
CA TYR A 181 -13.04 7.20 3.91
C TYR A 181 -11.97 7.26 2.83
N LEU A 182 -10.69 7.22 3.23
CA LEU A 182 -9.58 7.19 2.30
C LEU A 182 -9.20 5.74 2.01
N THR A 183 -8.68 5.51 0.82
CA THR A 183 -8.18 4.21 0.41
C THR A 183 -6.76 4.37 -0.10
N HIS A 184 -5.81 3.77 0.61
CA HIS A 184 -4.44 3.61 0.15
C HIS A 184 -4.38 2.53 -0.93
N LEU A 185 -3.58 2.75 -1.97
CA LEU A 185 -3.10 1.68 -2.85
C LEU A 185 -1.73 1.24 -2.32
N VAL A 186 -1.65 -0.02 -1.88
CA VAL A 186 -0.48 -0.52 -1.14
C VAL A 186 0.15 -1.74 -1.81
N LEU A 187 1.48 -1.83 -1.70
CA LEU A 187 2.25 -3.05 -1.89
C LEU A 187 2.74 -3.51 -0.51
N THR A 188 2.20 -4.61 -0.02
CA THR A 188 2.53 -5.18 1.29
C THR A 188 3.46 -6.38 1.14
N VAL A 189 4.49 -6.46 1.99
CA VAL A 189 5.31 -7.65 2.23
C VAL A 189 4.99 -8.13 3.65
N HIS A 190 4.49 -9.36 3.79
CA HIS A 190 4.05 -9.91 5.07
C HIS A 190 4.66 -11.30 5.30
N PRO A 191 5.04 -11.68 6.53
CA PRO A 191 5.52 -13.02 6.82
C PRO A 191 4.44 -14.06 6.50
N TRP A 192 4.81 -15.06 5.71
CA TRP A 192 3.90 -16.12 5.29
C TRP A 192 4.65 -17.44 5.15
N PRO A 193 4.52 -18.36 6.13
CA PRO A 193 5.23 -19.63 6.13
C PRO A 193 5.10 -20.40 4.82
N ALA A 194 6.19 -21.00 4.35
CA ALA A 194 6.26 -21.73 3.06
C ALA A 194 5.29 -22.91 2.96
N ASP A 195 4.93 -23.51 4.09
CA ASP A 195 3.97 -24.62 4.19
C ASP A 195 2.51 -24.19 4.27
N GLU A 196 2.25 -22.88 4.40
CA GLU A 196 0.91 -22.34 4.46
C GLU A 196 0.34 -22.06 3.05
N GLU A 197 -0.64 -22.85 2.63
CA GLU A 197 -1.33 -22.66 1.35
C GLU A 197 -2.36 -21.51 1.41
N LEU A 198 -2.64 -20.89 0.26
CA LEU A 198 -3.76 -19.94 0.16
C LEU A 198 -5.09 -20.67 0.36
N PRO A 199 -6.09 -19.99 0.97
CA PRO A 199 -7.46 -20.48 0.94
C PRO A 199 -7.94 -20.74 -0.49
N ALA A 200 -8.70 -21.83 -0.68
CA ALA A 200 -9.12 -22.26 -2.01
C ALA A 200 -10.20 -21.37 -2.64
N SER A 201 -11.04 -20.73 -1.82
CA SER A 201 -12.12 -19.85 -2.30
C SER A 201 -11.66 -18.39 -2.35
N ASP A 202 -12.16 -17.62 -3.32
CA ASP A 202 -11.83 -16.20 -3.44
C ASP A 202 -12.30 -15.40 -2.22
N GLU A 203 -13.46 -15.76 -1.65
CA GLU A 203 -14.01 -15.10 -0.47
C GLU A 203 -13.14 -15.33 0.77
N ASP A 204 -12.74 -16.58 1.02
CA ASP A 204 -11.86 -16.89 2.15
C ASP A 204 -10.47 -16.30 1.95
N CYS A 205 -9.99 -16.25 0.71
CA CYS A 205 -8.70 -15.63 0.38
C CYS A 205 -8.73 -14.11 0.61
N LEU A 206 -9.81 -13.42 0.22
CA LEU A 206 -9.99 -12.01 0.51
C LEU A 206 -10.07 -11.75 2.02
N ARG A 207 -10.79 -12.60 2.76
CA ARG A 207 -10.88 -12.53 4.22
C ARG A 207 -9.51 -12.72 4.88
N TRP A 208 -8.74 -13.69 4.41
CA TRP A 208 -7.37 -13.95 4.89
C TRP A 208 -6.44 -12.77 4.61
N VAL A 209 -6.49 -12.19 3.40
CA VAL A 209 -5.69 -11.01 3.03
C VAL A 209 -6.05 -9.83 3.93
N ARG A 210 -7.34 -9.55 4.12
CA ARG A 210 -7.80 -8.50 5.02
C ARG A 210 -7.24 -8.77 6.42
N ASP A 211 -7.64 -9.87 7.04
CA ASP A 211 -7.43 -10.16 8.45
C ASP A 211 -5.95 -10.30 8.88
N ARG A 212 -5.03 -10.51 7.93
CA ARG A 212 -3.62 -10.79 8.23
C ARG A 212 -2.61 -9.87 7.56
N ILE A 213 -2.94 -9.29 6.41
CA ILE A 213 -1.95 -8.59 5.57
C ILE A 213 -2.29 -7.10 5.44
N ILE A 214 -3.57 -6.78 5.34
CA ILE A 214 -4.03 -5.43 5.01
C ILE A 214 -4.76 -4.74 6.18
N LEU A 215 -5.14 -5.45 7.24
CA LEU A 215 -5.69 -4.83 8.45
C LEU A 215 -4.74 -3.77 9.01
#